data_AF-A0AA42ZLP2-F1
#
_entry.id   AF-A0AA42ZLP2-F1
#
_cell.length_a   1.000
_cell.length_b   1.000
_cell.length_c   1.000
_cell.angle_alpha   90.00
_cell.angle_beta   90.00
_cell.angle_gamma   90.00
#
_symmetry.space_group_name_H-M   'P 1'
#
loop_
_entity.id
_entity.type
_entity.pdbx_description
1 polymer ?
#
loop_
_entity_poly.entity_id
_entity_poly.type
_entity_poly.pdbx_seq_one_letter_code
_entity_poly.pdbx_strand_id
1 'polypeptide(L)'
;MDGGGTMIATCDHPAFDAVCAHFGHPATNSSVNPHAPTAQGSDHPIFDGPFGVAASLFMGGTQGLFADTTGATIMAVDSGGLPTVLFRHQGAGRVILYADVDMISNQNLSAGTGIANDNDRFLANQFAFAGSAPAVVNTFDI
;
A
#
# COMPACT_ATOMS: atom_id res chain seq x y z
N MET A 1 -14.17 5.54 -8.46
CA MET A 1 -12.73 5.72 -8.78
C MET A 1 -12.52 6.32 -10.16
N ASP A 2 -13.54 6.30 -11.03
CA ASP A 2 -13.35 6.49 -12.47
C ASP A 2 -12.98 7.92 -12.90
N GLY A 3 -13.04 8.89 -11.98
CA GLY A 3 -12.64 10.28 -12.18
C GLY A 3 -11.18 10.62 -11.87
N GLY A 4 -10.31 9.64 -11.59
CA GLY A 4 -8.86 9.87 -11.41
C GLY A 4 -8.39 10.07 -9.97
N GLY A 5 -9.22 9.78 -8.97
CA GLY A 5 -8.81 9.86 -7.56
C GLY A 5 -7.90 8.70 -7.13
N THR A 6 -7.25 8.87 -5.97
CA THR A 6 -6.55 7.78 -5.27
C THR A 6 -7.35 7.35 -4.05
N MET A 7 -7.52 6.04 -3.85
CA MET A 7 -7.93 5.48 -2.57
C MET A 7 -6.84 4.63 -1.98
N ILE A 8 -6.71 4.80 -0.69
CA ILE A 8 -5.92 3.96 0.20
C ILE A 8 -6.92 3.24 1.09
N ALA A 9 -6.83 1.92 1.15
CA ALA A 9 -7.66 1.10 2.04
C ALA A 9 -6.76 0.17 2.87
N THR A 10 -7.02 0.14 4.17
CA THR A 10 -6.44 -0.81 5.12
C THR A 10 -7.48 -1.90 5.36
N CYS A 11 -7.08 -3.15 5.28
CA CYS A 11 -7.97 -4.29 5.42
C CYS A 11 -7.34 -5.24 6.42
N ASP A 12 -7.87 -5.23 7.64
CA ASP A 12 -7.27 -5.82 8.84
C ASP A 12 -7.90 -7.17 9.19
N HIS A 13 -9.13 -7.43 8.71
CA HIS A 13 -9.83 -8.67 9.02
C HIS A 13 -10.99 -8.97 8.05
N PRO A 14 -11.16 -10.22 7.56
CA PRO A 14 -12.19 -10.58 6.57
C PRO A 14 -13.64 -10.28 7.01
N ALA A 15 -13.89 -10.15 8.32
CA ALA A 15 -15.21 -9.77 8.86
C ALA A 15 -15.54 -8.27 8.71
N PHE A 16 -14.55 -7.43 8.49
CA PHE A 16 -14.68 -5.96 8.42
C PHE A 16 -14.13 -5.36 7.11
N ASP A 17 -13.51 -6.19 6.26
CA ASP A 17 -12.80 -5.76 5.04
C ASP A 17 -13.68 -5.69 3.78
N ALA A 18 -14.86 -5.11 3.90
CA ALA A 18 -15.77 -4.97 2.76
C ALA A 18 -15.12 -4.20 1.59
N VAL A 19 -14.16 -3.30 1.87
CA VAL A 19 -13.48 -2.50 0.84
C VAL A 19 -12.54 -3.35 0.00
N CYS A 20 -11.58 -4.08 0.58
CA CYS A 20 -10.70 -4.90 -0.24
C CYS A 20 -11.44 -6.07 -0.92
N ALA A 21 -12.46 -6.63 -0.25
CA ALA A 21 -13.34 -7.62 -0.87
C ALA A 21 -14.12 -7.05 -2.06
N HIS A 22 -14.56 -5.79 -2.01
CA HIS A 22 -15.20 -5.11 -3.15
C HIS A 22 -14.28 -5.04 -4.38
N PHE A 23 -12.96 -4.92 -4.16
CA PHE A 23 -11.97 -4.99 -5.23
C PHE A 23 -11.54 -6.43 -5.55
N GLY A 24 -12.10 -7.46 -4.92
CA GLY A 24 -11.72 -8.85 -5.18
C GLY A 24 -10.43 -9.30 -4.51
N HIS A 25 -9.95 -8.55 -3.52
CA HIS A 25 -8.72 -8.85 -2.76
C HIS A 25 -9.01 -8.93 -1.26
N PRO A 26 -9.86 -9.85 -0.77
CA PRO A 26 -10.11 -9.94 0.67
C PRO A 26 -8.79 -10.22 1.42
N ALA A 27 -8.51 -9.45 2.47
CA ALA A 27 -7.38 -9.74 3.33
C ALA A 27 -7.69 -10.92 4.25
N THR A 28 -6.66 -11.68 4.59
CA THR A 28 -6.71 -12.83 5.49
C THR A 28 -5.54 -12.75 6.46
N ASN A 29 -5.51 -13.56 7.50
CA ASN A 29 -4.46 -13.50 8.53
C ASN A 29 -3.27 -14.41 8.19
N SER A 30 -2.16 -14.19 8.92
CA SER A 30 -0.92 -15.00 8.96
C SER A 30 0.20 -14.56 8.02
N SER A 31 0.53 -13.27 7.99
CA SER A 31 1.85 -12.81 7.51
C SER A 31 2.87 -12.61 8.64
N VAL A 32 4.13 -12.39 8.27
CA VAL A 32 5.26 -12.25 9.20
C VAL A 32 6.23 -11.12 8.82
N ASN A 33 6.45 -10.19 9.75
CA ASN A 33 7.46 -9.14 9.62
C ASN A 33 8.87 -9.68 9.26
N PRO A 34 9.71 -8.86 8.59
CA PRO A 34 9.38 -7.58 7.98
C PRO A 34 8.57 -7.72 6.68
N HIS A 35 7.98 -6.62 6.24
CA HIS A 35 7.35 -6.49 4.92
C HIS A 35 8.21 -5.61 4.03
N ALA A 36 8.68 -6.15 2.92
CA ALA A 36 9.59 -5.45 2.01
C ALA A 36 8.91 -5.18 0.67
N PRO A 37 9.20 -4.04 0.03
CA PRO A 37 8.74 -3.81 -1.32
C PRO A 37 9.28 -4.88 -2.28
N THR A 38 8.46 -5.30 -3.23
CA THR A 38 8.91 -6.07 -4.39
C THR A 38 9.74 -5.17 -5.32
N ALA A 39 10.30 -5.73 -6.40
CA ALA A 39 10.96 -4.89 -7.42
C ALA A 39 10.01 -3.84 -8.02
N GLN A 40 8.73 -4.19 -8.23
CA GLN A 40 7.72 -3.24 -8.67
C GLN A 40 7.36 -2.22 -7.58
N GLY A 41 7.41 -2.65 -6.32
CA GLY A 41 7.20 -1.79 -5.16
C GLY A 41 8.29 -0.75 -4.98
N SER A 42 9.55 -1.16 -5.08
CA SER A 42 10.72 -0.32 -4.80
C SER A 42 10.82 0.89 -5.73
N ASP A 43 10.34 0.73 -6.97
CA ASP A 43 10.34 1.80 -7.97
C ASP A 43 9.11 2.72 -7.85
N HIS A 44 8.16 2.41 -6.96
CA HIS A 44 6.92 3.14 -6.84
C HIS A 44 7.03 4.29 -5.81
N PRO A 45 6.43 5.47 -6.06
CA PRO A 45 6.50 6.63 -5.17
C PRO A 45 6.00 6.45 -3.73
N ILE A 46 5.38 5.30 -3.43
CA ILE A 46 4.91 4.95 -2.10
C ILE A 46 6.06 4.40 -1.22
N PHE A 47 7.06 3.76 -1.85
CA PHE A 47 8.24 3.24 -1.20
C PHE A 47 9.49 4.10 -1.48
N ASP A 48 9.55 4.80 -2.60
CA ASP A 48 10.64 5.76 -2.90
C ASP A 48 10.04 7.11 -3.33
N GLY A 49 9.74 7.95 -2.33
CA GLY A 49 9.06 9.22 -2.52
C GLY A 49 9.80 10.41 -1.91
N PRO A 50 9.16 11.59 -1.89
CA PRO A 50 9.76 12.84 -1.39
C PRO A 50 10.25 12.79 0.06
N PHE A 51 9.80 11.81 0.83
CA PHE A 51 10.20 11.62 2.23
C PHE A 51 11.29 10.56 2.41
N GLY A 52 11.85 10.05 1.31
CA GLY A 52 12.91 9.06 1.28
C GLY A 52 12.39 7.63 1.07
N VAL A 53 13.33 6.69 1.08
CA VAL A 53 13.07 5.27 0.82
C VAL A 53 12.56 4.57 2.07
N ALA A 54 11.44 3.85 1.94
CA ALA A 54 10.94 2.88 2.91
C ALA A 54 11.30 1.47 2.43
N ALA A 55 12.36 0.88 2.99
CA ALA A 55 12.88 -0.42 2.55
C ALA A 55 12.24 -1.61 3.29
N SER A 56 11.69 -1.37 4.48
CA SER A 56 11.09 -2.41 5.30
C SER A 56 10.02 -1.83 6.21
N LEU A 57 8.81 -2.37 6.14
CA LEU A 57 7.70 -2.04 7.04
C LEU A 57 7.57 -3.08 8.13
N PHE A 58 7.17 -2.64 9.32
CA PHE A 58 6.77 -3.50 10.41
C PHE A 58 5.31 -3.28 10.74
N MET A 59 4.65 -4.34 11.20
CA MET A 59 3.27 -4.37 11.69
C MET A 59 3.24 -4.95 13.11
N GLY A 60 2.23 -4.59 13.90
CA GLY A 60 2.01 -5.15 15.22
C GLY A 60 1.12 -6.39 15.18
N GLY A 61 1.07 -7.14 16.28
CA GLY A 61 0.04 -8.16 16.50
C GLY A 61 -0.11 -9.24 15.41
N THR A 62 -1.36 -9.61 15.16
CA THR A 62 -1.75 -10.48 14.04
C THR A 62 -1.67 -9.68 12.76
N GLN A 63 -0.98 -10.23 11.76
CA GLN A 63 -0.69 -9.52 10.53
C GLN A 63 -1.45 -10.14 9.36
N GLY A 64 -2.02 -9.30 8.50
CA GLY A 64 -2.74 -9.76 7.34
C GLY A 64 -1.91 -9.92 6.06
N LEU A 65 -2.49 -10.62 5.09
CA LEU A 65 -2.00 -10.87 3.73
C LEU A 65 -3.15 -10.90 2.71
N PHE A 66 -2.80 -10.82 1.43
CA PHE A 66 -3.73 -11.07 0.32
C PHE A 66 -3.45 -12.43 -0.34
N ALA A 67 -4.44 -13.32 -0.33
CA ALA A 67 -4.36 -14.62 -1.00
C ALA A 67 -4.68 -14.54 -2.50
N ASP A 68 -5.60 -13.64 -2.89
CA ASP A 68 -5.92 -13.37 -4.30
C ASP A 68 -5.34 -12.02 -4.73
N THR A 69 -4.43 -12.07 -5.68
CA THR A 69 -3.73 -10.89 -6.24
C THR A 69 -4.09 -10.64 -7.71
N THR A 70 -5.08 -11.37 -8.24
CA THR A 70 -5.43 -11.37 -9.66
C THR A 70 -5.77 -9.97 -10.15
N GLY A 71 -5.01 -9.45 -11.12
CA GLY A 71 -5.25 -8.13 -11.71
C GLY A 71 -4.73 -6.95 -10.88
N ALA A 72 -3.97 -7.21 -9.81
CA ALA A 72 -3.24 -6.19 -9.06
C ALA A 72 -1.73 -6.40 -9.15
N THR A 73 -0.96 -5.32 -8.99
CA THR A 73 0.49 -5.38 -8.80
C THR A 73 0.78 -5.63 -7.33
N ILE A 74 1.61 -6.64 -7.06
CA ILE A 74 2.12 -6.90 -5.71
C ILE A 74 3.25 -5.90 -5.43
N MET A 75 3.00 -4.98 -4.50
CA MET A 75 3.93 -3.90 -4.17
C MET A 75 4.84 -4.26 -3.01
N ALA A 76 4.36 -5.06 -2.05
CA ALA A 76 5.18 -5.57 -0.96
C ALA A 76 4.75 -6.97 -0.56
N VAL A 77 5.71 -7.70 -0.01
CA VAL A 77 5.54 -9.04 0.54
C VAL A 77 6.13 -9.10 1.93
N ASP A 78 5.61 -10.01 2.76
CA ASP A 78 6.18 -10.34 4.06
C ASP A 78 7.50 -11.14 3.91
N SER A 79 8.11 -11.49 5.05
CA SER A 79 9.37 -12.26 5.06
C SER A 79 9.23 -13.71 4.56
N GLY A 80 8.01 -14.23 4.46
CA GLY A 80 7.68 -15.50 3.83
C GLY A 80 7.37 -15.39 2.33
N GLY A 81 7.36 -14.18 1.76
CA GLY A 81 7.02 -13.92 0.36
C GLY A 81 5.52 -13.80 0.10
N LEU A 82 4.70 -13.63 1.14
CA LEU A 82 3.24 -13.51 1.04
C LEU A 82 2.85 -12.05 0.76
N PRO A 83 1.91 -11.76 -0.18
CA PRO A 83 1.55 -10.39 -0.55
C PRO A 83 0.88 -9.62 0.59
N THR A 84 1.34 -8.38 0.84
CA THR A 84 0.79 -7.54 1.92
C THR A 84 0.40 -6.13 1.48
N VAL A 85 0.91 -5.66 0.33
CA VAL A 85 0.47 -4.41 -0.31
C VAL A 85 0.17 -4.66 -1.78
N LEU A 86 -1.01 -4.23 -2.22
CA LEU A 86 -1.43 -4.29 -3.62
C LEU A 86 -1.67 -2.89 -4.19
N PHE A 87 -1.35 -2.73 -5.47
CA PHE A 87 -1.71 -1.56 -6.25
C PHE A 87 -2.49 -1.98 -7.49
N ARG A 88 -3.55 -1.25 -7.82
CA ARG A 88 -4.31 -1.45 -9.05
C ARG A 88 -4.95 -0.17 -9.54
N HIS A 89 -5.34 -0.19 -10.80
CA HIS A 89 -6.20 0.83 -11.38
C HIS A 89 -7.68 0.43 -11.27
N GLN A 90 -8.55 1.44 -11.19
CA GLN A 90 -10.00 1.30 -11.34
C GLN A 90 -10.51 2.46 -12.18
N GLY A 91 -10.77 2.20 -13.47
CA GLY A 91 -10.94 3.27 -14.45
C GLY A 91 -9.68 4.14 -14.49
N ALA A 92 -9.84 5.46 -14.43
CA ALA A 92 -8.72 6.40 -14.31
C ALA A 92 -8.14 6.49 -12.88
N GLY A 93 -8.78 5.87 -11.89
CA GLY A 93 -8.38 5.94 -10.49
C GLY A 93 -7.22 5.01 -10.12
N ARG A 94 -6.65 5.27 -8.94
CA ARG A 94 -5.57 4.49 -8.33
C ARG A 94 -6.06 3.92 -7.00
N VAL A 95 -5.83 2.64 -6.78
CA VAL A 95 -6.26 1.94 -5.56
C VAL A 95 -5.04 1.26 -4.95
N ILE A 96 -4.74 1.62 -3.70
CA ILE A 96 -3.73 0.98 -2.87
C ILE A 96 -4.46 0.22 -1.76
N LEU A 97 -4.15 -1.05 -1.61
CA LEU A 97 -4.72 -1.92 -0.58
C LEU A 97 -3.59 -2.41 0.34
N TYR A 98 -3.75 -2.24 1.64
CA TYR A 98 -2.90 -2.86 2.65
C TYR A 98 -3.66 -3.99 3.30
N ALA A 99 -2.99 -5.12 3.48
CA ALA A 99 -3.56 -6.26 4.17
C ALA A 99 -3.60 -6.07 5.69
N ASP A 100 -3.27 -4.88 6.19
CA ASP A 100 -3.32 -4.54 7.60
C ASP A 100 -3.29 -3.02 7.79
N VAL A 101 -3.83 -2.51 8.91
CA VAL A 101 -3.73 -1.09 9.26
C VAL A 101 -2.38 -0.75 9.90
N ASP A 102 -1.70 -1.73 10.49
CA ASP A 102 -0.50 -1.51 11.29
C ASP A 102 0.75 -1.13 10.50
N MET A 103 0.68 -1.20 9.17
CA MET A 103 1.69 -0.58 8.29
C MET A 103 1.76 0.95 8.45
N ILE A 104 0.64 1.57 8.84
CA ILE A 104 0.48 3.03 8.93
C ILE A 104 -0.12 3.49 10.26
N SER A 105 -0.05 2.66 11.30
CA SER A 105 -0.59 2.96 12.63
C SER A 105 0.52 3.29 13.65
N ASN A 106 0.12 3.71 14.85
CA ASN A 106 1.05 4.00 15.96
C ASN A 106 1.80 2.78 16.50
N GLN A 107 1.64 1.61 15.87
CA GLN A 107 2.36 0.39 16.23
C GLN A 107 3.82 0.45 15.78
N ASN A 108 4.13 1.13 14.66
CA ASN A 108 5.49 1.27 14.15
C ASN A 108 5.86 2.69 13.68
N LEU A 109 4.92 3.63 13.69
CA LEU A 109 5.24 5.05 13.49
C LEU A 109 6.01 5.62 14.69
N SER A 110 6.94 6.52 14.42
CA SER A 110 7.64 7.24 15.48
C SER A 110 6.73 8.24 16.19
N ALA A 111 7.01 8.50 17.47
CA ALA A 111 6.29 9.52 18.22
C ALA A 111 6.74 10.93 17.82
N GLY A 112 5.79 11.86 17.78
CA GLY A 112 6.05 13.27 17.45
C GLY A 112 5.76 13.60 15.98
N THR A 113 6.41 14.63 15.47
CA THR A 113 6.16 15.17 14.11
C THR A 113 7.31 14.88 13.14
N GLY A 114 8.26 14.04 13.53
CA GLY A 114 9.42 13.69 12.71
C GLY A 114 9.12 12.54 11.75
N ILE A 115 9.96 12.41 10.72
CA ILE A 115 10.03 11.23 9.85
C ILE A 115 11.36 10.54 10.16
N ALA A 116 11.30 9.52 11.01
CA ALA A 116 12.48 8.91 11.61
C ALA A 116 12.75 7.50 11.09
N ASN A 117 11.72 6.74 10.74
CA ASN A 117 11.83 5.35 10.32
C ASN A 117 11.10 5.06 8.99
N ASP A 118 11.15 3.81 8.52
CA ASP A 118 10.57 3.41 7.24
C ASP A 118 9.04 3.47 7.22
N ASN A 119 8.35 3.13 8.33
CA ASN A 119 6.90 3.29 8.43
C ASN A 119 6.48 4.77 8.34
N ASP A 120 7.27 5.70 8.92
CA ASP A 120 7.02 7.15 8.81
C ASP A 120 7.14 7.61 7.35
N ARG A 121 8.21 7.17 6.66
CA ARG A 121 8.47 7.50 5.26
C ARG A 121 7.37 6.95 4.37
N PHE A 122 6.98 5.69 4.58
CA PHE A 122 5.89 5.05 3.86
C PHE A 122 4.60 5.84 4.00
N LEU A 123 4.16 6.15 5.23
CA LEU A 123 2.96 6.95 5.47
C LEU A 123 3.01 8.32 4.76
N ALA A 124 4.13 9.04 4.89
CA ALA A 124 4.28 10.36 4.28
C ALA A 124 4.28 10.29 2.74
N ASN A 125 4.96 9.28 2.18
CA ASN A 125 4.96 9.00 0.75
C ASN A 125 3.55 8.65 0.23
N GLN A 126 2.71 7.97 1.03
CA GLN A 126 1.32 7.68 0.65
C GLN A 126 0.53 8.95 0.40
N PHE A 127 0.63 9.94 1.29
CA PHE A 127 -0.06 11.20 1.14
C PHE A 127 0.49 12.03 -0.02
N ALA A 128 1.81 12.04 -0.22
CA ALA A 128 2.42 12.68 -1.39
C ALA A 128 1.89 12.07 -2.70
N PHE A 129 1.83 10.74 -2.79
CA PHE A 129 1.31 10.04 -3.95
C PHE A 129 -0.20 10.25 -4.15
N ALA A 130 -0.99 10.21 -3.08
CA ALA A 130 -2.43 10.44 -3.14
C ALA A 130 -2.76 11.87 -3.59
N GLY A 131 -1.98 12.85 -3.16
CA GLY A 131 -2.10 14.26 -3.57
C GLY A 131 -1.52 14.57 -4.96
N SER A 132 -0.77 13.66 -5.57
CA SER A 132 -0.29 13.83 -6.94
C SER A 132 -1.45 13.67 -7.92
N ALA A 133 -1.44 14.40 -9.04
CA ALA A 133 -2.32 14.06 -10.15
C ALA A 133 -1.96 12.66 -10.70
N PRO A 134 -2.92 11.87 -11.20
CA PRO A 134 -2.60 10.76 -12.09
C PRO A 134 -1.82 11.29 -13.29
N ALA A 135 -0.86 10.52 -13.81
CA ALA A 135 -0.17 10.91 -15.02
C ALA A 135 -1.21 11.17 -16.13
N VAL A 136 -1.30 12.41 -16.60
CA VAL A 136 -2.13 12.74 -17.76
C VAL A 136 -1.44 12.13 -18.97
N VAL A 137 -2.02 11.07 -19.55
CA VAL A 137 -1.60 10.58 -20.85
C VAL A 137 -2.05 11.63 -21.86
N ASN A 138 -1.17 12.58 -22.18
CA ASN A 138 -1.37 13.46 -23.31
C ASN A 138 -1.18 12.63 -24.58
N THR A 139 -2.25 12.01 -25.08
CA THR A 139 -2.32 11.56 -26.47
C THR A 139 -2.35 12.81 -27.34
N PHE A 140 -1.17 13.33 -27.68
CA PHE A 140 -1.03 14.17 -28.86
C PHE A 140 -1.12 13.25 -30.08
N ASP A 141 -2.33 13.06 -30.57
CA ASP A 141 -2.52 12.60 -31.94
C ASP A 141 -2.14 13.77 -32.86
N ILE A 142 -0.99 13.63 -33.54
CA ILE A 142 -0.57 14.49 -34.66
C ILE A 142 -1.16 13.89 -35.95
#